data_AF-A0A7U8AQM0-F1
#
_entry.id   AF-A0A7U8AQM0-F1
#
_cell.length_a   1.000
_cell.length_b   1.000
_cell.length_c   1.000
_cell.angle_alpha   90.00
_cell.angle_beta   90.00
_cell.angle_gamma   90.00
#
_symmetry.space_group_name_H-M   'P 1'
#
loop_
_entity.id
_entity.type
_entity.pdbx_description
1 polymer ?
#
loop_
_entity_poly.entity_id
_entity_poly.type
_entity_poly.pdbx_seq_one_letter_code
_entity_poly.pdbx_strand_id
1 'polypeptide(L)'
;MDIETFEKKLNELNLKKKEFANIVGAVYNGVVNWNTKGETPKWVDSWLENYEQQKSFNNLVSEVEKYTTKEIKMNDIKGFLKQKYLMSAFKKPEDCLKLSYQYHQVKVNIYFDYYENTFNLFLVLSYEKSYYFTPLNIDNLIVKNPYLNDLPKEILRQILENGNLKDFYENMREHIIHDNIQESDYEDYEFRNGLKSNKNNDKNPFFLCLRKTPMSESHLNFLNTQFNISKYILQKIRAKGYTIVTTADFSKRKSLTFILNDNKIKL
;
A
#
# COMPACT_ATOMS: atom_id res chain seq x y z
N MET A 1 5.99 -33.90 -34.96
CA MET A 1 6.13 -32.70 -35.82
C MET A 1 7.42 -32.75 -36.63
N ASP A 2 7.57 -31.89 -37.62
CA ASP A 2 8.86 -31.67 -38.30
C ASP A 2 9.87 -30.97 -37.36
N ILE A 3 11.15 -31.05 -37.71
CA ILE A 3 12.24 -30.58 -36.86
C ILE A 3 12.28 -29.05 -36.73
N GLU A 4 11.88 -28.31 -37.76
CA GLU A 4 11.87 -26.86 -37.73
C GLU A 4 10.81 -26.35 -36.75
N THR A 5 9.61 -26.93 -36.80
CA THR A 5 8.53 -26.69 -35.83
C THR A 5 8.94 -27.05 -34.41
N PHE A 6 9.68 -28.16 -34.24
CA PHE A 6 10.19 -28.58 -32.93
C PHE A 6 11.18 -27.57 -32.34
N GLU A 7 12.16 -27.13 -33.12
CA GLU A 7 13.15 -26.14 -32.67
C GLU A 7 12.52 -24.80 -32.37
N LYS A 8 11.54 -24.36 -33.18
CA LYS A 8 10.78 -23.14 -32.93
C LYS A 8 10.02 -23.19 -31.60
N LYS A 9 9.27 -24.28 -31.34
CA LYS A 9 8.54 -24.44 -30.06
C LYS A 9 9.48 -24.47 -28.86
N LEU A 10 10.63 -25.13 -28.96
CA LEU A 10 11.63 -25.12 -27.89
C LEU A 10 12.12 -23.70 -27.59
N ASN A 11 12.38 -22.90 -28.62
CA ASN A 11 12.80 -21.50 -28.45
C ASN A 11 11.69 -20.63 -27.83
N GLU A 12 10.44 -20.76 -28.27
CA GLU A 12 9.29 -20.06 -27.67
C GLU A 12 9.13 -20.41 -26.18
N LEU A 13 9.45 -21.66 -25.82
CA LEU A 13 9.43 -22.15 -24.44
C LEU A 13 10.73 -21.83 -23.67
N ASN A 14 11.71 -21.15 -24.26
CA ASN A 14 13.04 -20.90 -23.67
C ASN A 14 13.72 -22.20 -23.19
N LEU A 15 13.61 -23.28 -23.95
CA LEU A 15 14.22 -24.58 -23.68
C LEU A 15 15.29 -24.91 -24.71
N LYS A 16 16.43 -25.42 -24.24
CA LYS A 16 17.46 -26.02 -25.11
C LYS A 16 17.18 -27.50 -25.32
N LYS A 17 17.59 -28.07 -26.46
CA LYS A 17 17.46 -29.52 -26.74
C LYS A 17 18.07 -30.40 -25.64
N LYS A 18 19.17 -29.96 -25.02
CA LYS A 18 19.82 -30.67 -23.89
C LYS A 18 18.94 -30.67 -22.63
N GLU A 19 18.27 -29.57 -22.36
CA GLU A 19 17.36 -29.44 -21.22
C GLU A 19 16.10 -30.28 -21.47
N PHE A 20 15.51 -30.17 -22.66
CA PHE A 20 14.42 -31.02 -23.09
C PHE A 20 14.75 -32.52 -22.93
N ALA A 21 15.90 -32.96 -23.47
CA ALA A 21 16.35 -34.34 -23.37
C ALA A 21 16.44 -34.82 -21.91
N ASN A 22 16.97 -33.97 -21.03
CA ASN A 22 17.07 -34.27 -19.60
C ASN A 22 15.68 -34.39 -18.95
N ILE A 23 14.74 -33.48 -19.24
CA ILE A 23 13.41 -33.47 -18.63
C ILE A 23 12.61 -34.72 -19.01
N VAL A 24 12.70 -35.14 -20.28
CA VAL A 24 11.95 -36.29 -20.79
C VAL A 24 12.68 -37.62 -20.60
N GLY A 25 13.87 -37.61 -19.99
CA GLY A 25 14.69 -38.82 -19.78
C GLY A 25 15.25 -39.42 -21.08
N ALA A 26 15.38 -38.62 -22.15
CA ALA A 26 15.97 -39.05 -23.41
C ALA A 26 17.48 -38.81 -23.45
N VAL A 27 18.19 -39.68 -24.17
CA VAL A 27 19.62 -39.46 -24.47
C VAL A 27 19.75 -38.27 -25.41
N TYR A 28 20.55 -37.27 -25.04
CA TYR A 28 20.75 -36.04 -25.82
C TYR A 28 21.12 -36.32 -27.29
N ASN A 29 22.07 -37.23 -27.53
CA ASN A 29 22.45 -37.63 -28.89
C ASN A 29 21.28 -38.25 -29.68
N GLY A 30 20.36 -38.93 -28.99
CA GLY A 30 19.14 -39.45 -29.59
C GLY A 30 18.20 -38.34 -30.08
N VAL A 31 18.06 -37.27 -29.30
CA VAL A 31 17.27 -36.09 -29.67
C VAL A 31 17.90 -35.32 -30.84
N VAL A 32 19.23 -35.19 -30.86
CA VAL A 32 19.96 -34.56 -31.98
C VAL A 32 19.76 -35.36 -33.27
N ASN A 33 19.78 -36.69 -33.19
CA ASN A 33 19.63 -37.58 -34.34
C ASN A 33 18.22 -37.59 -34.95
N TRP A 34 17.22 -36.97 -34.33
CA TRP A 34 15.91 -36.77 -34.96
C TRP A 34 16.02 -35.85 -36.19
N ASN A 35 17.00 -34.94 -36.22
CA ASN A 35 17.29 -34.12 -37.40
C ASN A 35 17.59 -34.96 -38.64
N THR A 36 18.26 -36.10 -38.48
CA THR A 36 18.58 -37.03 -39.58
C THR A 36 17.36 -37.80 -40.08
N LYS A 37 16.35 -38.01 -39.21
CA LYS A 37 15.09 -38.68 -39.56
C LYS A 37 14.03 -37.72 -40.11
N GLY A 38 14.21 -36.41 -39.93
CA GLY A 38 13.32 -35.36 -40.42
C GLY A 38 12.06 -35.10 -39.58
N GLU A 39 11.79 -35.93 -38.57
CA GLU A 39 10.62 -35.78 -37.69
C GLU A 39 10.90 -36.19 -36.24
N THR A 40 10.13 -35.63 -35.30
CA THR A 40 10.12 -36.02 -33.89
C THR A 40 9.22 -37.25 -33.65
N PRO A 41 9.47 -38.04 -32.59
CA PRO A 41 8.51 -39.02 -32.12
C PRO A 41 7.14 -38.39 -31.83
N LYS A 42 6.05 -39.10 -32.14
CA LYS A 42 4.68 -38.55 -32.04
C LYS A 42 4.31 -38.03 -30.65
N TRP A 43 4.84 -38.63 -29.58
CA TRP A 43 4.57 -38.18 -28.21
C TRP A 43 5.14 -36.79 -27.90
N VAL A 44 6.17 -36.34 -28.64
CA VAL A 44 6.83 -35.03 -28.43
C VAL A 44 5.85 -33.88 -28.63
N ASP A 45 4.91 -34.02 -29.58
CA ASP A 45 3.89 -33.01 -29.86
C ASP A 45 3.01 -32.79 -28.62
N SER A 46 2.44 -33.86 -28.07
CA SER A 46 1.61 -33.82 -26.85
C SER A 46 2.39 -33.37 -25.61
N TRP A 47 3.67 -33.72 -25.51
CA TRP A 47 4.50 -33.32 -24.38
C TRP A 47 4.76 -31.82 -24.37
N LEU A 48 5.09 -31.23 -25.53
CA LEU A 48 5.35 -29.79 -25.66
C LEU A 48 4.09 -28.97 -25.39
N GLU A 49 2.93 -29.41 -25.86
CA GLU A 49 1.64 -28.75 -25.58
C GLU A 49 1.32 -28.76 -24.07
N ASN A 50 1.48 -29.91 -23.41
CA ASN A 50 1.25 -30.00 -21.97
C ASN A 50 2.28 -29.18 -21.17
N TYR A 51 3.54 -29.16 -21.61
CA TYR A 51 4.58 -28.36 -20.98
C TYR A 51 4.30 -26.86 -21.09
N GLU A 52 3.86 -26.40 -22.28
CA GLU A 52 3.44 -25.02 -22.52
C GLU A 52 2.28 -24.62 -21.61
N GLN A 53 1.23 -25.45 -21.55
CA GLN A 53 0.08 -25.23 -20.67
C GLN A 53 0.48 -25.18 -19.20
N GLN A 54 1.31 -26.13 -18.74
CA GLN A 54 1.79 -26.15 -17.36
C GLN A 54 2.62 -24.91 -17.03
N LYS A 55 3.49 -24.45 -17.96
CA LYS A 55 4.29 -23.25 -17.78
C LYS A 55 3.41 -22.00 -17.70
N SER A 56 2.41 -21.90 -18.58
CA SER A 56 1.42 -20.82 -18.56
C SER A 56 0.61 -20.81 -17.25
N PHE A 57 0.16 -21.98 -16.80
CA PHE A 57 -0.54 -22.15 -15.53
C PHE A 57 0.34 -21.76 -14.34
N ASN A 58 1.59 -22.22 -14.29
CA ASN A 58 2.53 -21.85 -13.22
C ASN A 58 2.82 -20.34 -13.20
N ASN A 59 2.93 -19.71 -14.37
CA ASN A 59 3.09 -18.26 -14.46
C ASN A 59 1.86 -17.56 -13.87
N LEU A 60 0.64 -17.96 -14.27
CA LEU A 60 -0.61 -17.44 -13.72
C LEU A 60 -0.68 -17.63 -12.19
N VAL A 61 -0.38 -18.83 -11.69
CA VAL A 61 -0.32 -19.12 -10.25
C VAL A 61 0.66 -18.19 -9.56
N SER A 62 1.87 -18.01 -10.11
CA SER A 62 2.87 -17.13 -9.51
C SER A 62 2.44 -15.66 -9.50
N GLU A 63 1.68 -15.21 -10.50
CA GLU A 63 1.11 -13.86 -10.53
C GLU A 63 0.02 -13.74 -9.48
N VAL A 64 -0.92 -14.70 -9.41
CA VAL A 64 -1.98 -14.73 -8.41
C VAL A 64 -1.40 -14.76 -6.99
N GLU A 65 -0.43 -15.63 -6.72
CA GLU A 65 0.24 -15.73 -5.41
C GLU A 65 0.89 -14.42 -4.97
N LYS A 66 1.48 -13.65 -5.89
CA LYS A 66 2.02 -12.31 -5.58
C LYS A 66 0.92 -11.38 -5.09
N TYR A 67 -0.26 -11.40 -5.72
CA TYR A 67 -1.39 -10.58 -5.30
C TYR A 67 -2.05 -11.09 -4.03
N THR A 68 -2.25 -12.41 -3.88
CA THR A 68 -2.87 -13.02 -2.70
C THR A 68 -2.00 -12.90 -1.46
N THR A 69 -0.69 -13.12 -1.57
CA THR A 69 0.25 -12.96 -0.43
C THR A 69 0.36 -11.49 -0.03
N LYS A 70 0.37 -10.58 -1.01
CA LYS A 70 0.28 -9.15 -0.75
C LYS A 70 -1.02 -8.88 0.00
N GLU A 71 -2.19 -9.21 -0.54
CA GLU A 71 -3.52 -8.96 0.04
C GLU A 71 -3.72 -9.57 1.44
N ILE A 72 -3.16 -10.76 1.71
CA ILE A 72 -3.13 -11.37 3.04
C ILE A 72 -2.29 -10.53 4.01
N LYS A 73 -1.07 -10.10 3.61
CA LYS A 73 -0.28 -9.10 4.39
C LYS A 73 -0.96 -7.73 4.48
N MET A 74 -1.79 -7.35 3.50
CA MET A 74 -2.53 -6.07 3.46
C MET A 74 -3.64 -6.03 4.52
N ASN A 75 -4.44 -7.09 4.62
CA ASN A 75 -5.44 -7.24 5.68
C ASN A 75 -4.78 -7.39 7.06
N ASP A 76 -3.54 -7.88 7.09
CA ASP A 76 -2.74 -7.99 8.30
C ASP A 76 -2.36 -6.62 8.86
N ILE A 77 -1.79 -5.68 8.09
CA ILE A 77 -1.35 -4.37 8.64
C ILE A 77 -2.51 -3.57 9.25
N LYS A 78 -3.60 -3.38 8.50
CA LYS A 78 -4.75 -2.59 8.96
C LYS A 78 -5.45 -3.27 10.15
N GLY A 79 -5.57 -4.60 10.09
CA GLY A 79 -6.12 -5.42 11.17
C GLY A 79 -5.25 -5.36 12.42
N PHE A 80 -3.94 -5.53 12.27
CA PHE A 80 -2.93 -5.49 13.32
C PHE A 80 -2.93 -4.16 14.07
N LEU A 81 -2.85 -3.04 13.34
CA LEU A 81 -2.90 -1.71 13.95
C LEU A 81 -4.19 -1.53 14.75
N LYS A 82 -5.34 -1.86 14.14
CA LYS A 82 -6.65 -1.76 14.80
C LYS A 82 -6.71 -2.65 16.05
N GLN A 83 -6.27 -3.89 15.98
CA GLN A 83 -6.26 -4.81 17.13
C GLN A 83 -5.38 -4.26 18.25
N LYS A 84 -4.17 -3.79 17.92
CA LYS A 84 -3.25 -3.22 18.90
C LYS A 84 -3.86 -2.01 19.62
N TYR A 85 -4.50 -1.10 18.89
CA TYR A 85 -5.19 0.05 19.49
C TYR A 85 -6.38 -0.36 20.35
N LEU A 86 -7.17 -1.34 19.93
CA LEU A 86 -8.31 -1.84 20.72
C LEU A 86 -7.89 -2.59 21.99
N MET A 87 -6.67 -3.13 22.03
CA MET A 87 -6.10 -3.77 23.22
C MET A 87 -5.45 -2.77 24.20
N SER A 88 -5.15 -1.55 23.75
CA SER A 88 -4.63 -0.48 24.60
C SER A 88 -5.70 0.10 25.53
N ALA A 89 -5.28 0.69 26.64
CA ALA A 89 -6.17 1.27 27.64
C ALA A 89 -6.63 2.72 27.30
N PHE A 90 -6.73 3.05 26.00
CA PHE A 90 -7.03 4.39 25.50
C PHE A 90 -8.46 4.82 25.82
N LYS A 91 -8.60 6.07 26.26
CA LYS A 91 -9.88 6.65 26.71
C LYS A 91 -10.08 8.09 26.24
N LYS A 92 -9.03 8.75 25.76
CA LYS A 92 -9.05 10.19 25.46
C LYS A 92 -8.91 10.47 23.96
N PRO A 93 -9.39 11.63 23.47
CA PRO A 93 -9.27 12.02 22.07
C PRO A 93 -7.82 12.17 21.56
N GLU A 94 -6.88 12.45 22.46
CA GLU A 94 -5.45 12.56 22.18
C GLU A 94 -4.72 11.23 22.07
N ASP A 95 -5.29 10.15 22.61
CA ASP A 95 -4.60 8.87 22.73
C ASP A 95 -4.35 8.23 21.36
N CYS A 96 -3.13 7.76 21.12
CA CYS A 96 -2.75 7.13 19.87
C CYS A 96 -1.63 6.10 20.04
N LEU A 97 -1.40 5.32 18.99
CA LEU A 97 -0.21 4.49 18.84
C LEU A 97 0.87 5.26 18.07
N LYS A 98 2.13 5.09 18.46
CA LYS A 98 3.30 5.69 17.81
C LYS A 98 4.33 4.63 17.44
N LEU A 99 4.75 4.64 16.18
CA LEU A 99 5.95 3.96 15.71
C LEU A 99 7.00 5.03 15.37
N SER A 100 8.22 4.87 15.89
CA SER A 100 9.34 5.77 15.62
C SER A 100 10.56 4.96 15.23
N TYR A 101 11.16 5.29 14.10
CA TYR A 101 12.39 4.65 13.61
C TYR A 101 13.19 5.65 12.76
N GLN A 102 14.36 5.22 12.32
CA GLN A 102 15.28 6.03 11.52
C GLN A 102 15.39 5.44 10.11
N TYR A 103 15.17 6.25 9.08
CA TYR A 103 15.46 5.90 7.68
C TYR A 103 16.51 6.85 7.13
N HIS A 104 17.71 6.33 6.87
CA HIS A 104 18.90 7.15 6.64
C HIS A 104 19.05 8.23 7.73
N GLN A 105 19.03 9.51 7.37
CA GLN A 105 19.11 10.63 8.30
C GLN A 105 17.75 11.19 8.73
N VAL A 106 16.66 10.66 8.18
CA VAL A 106 15.30 11.11 8.50
C VAL A 106 14.73 10.28 9.64
N LYS A 107 14.25 10.97 10.68
CA LYS A 107 13.44 10.35 11.72
C LYS A 107 12.01 10.21 11.20
N VAL A 108 11.52 8.98 11.19
CA VAL A 108 10.18 8.64 10.73
C VAL A 108 9.32 8.36 11.96
N ASN A 109 8.24 9.12 12.11
CA ASN A 109 7.24 8.89 13.15
C ASN A 109 5.88 8.65 12.49
N ILE A 110 5.23 7.57 12.85
CA ILE A 110 3.91 7.19 12.36
C ILE A 110 2.97 7.14 13.56
N TYR A 111 1.87 7.87 13.46
CA TYR A 111 0.84 7.93 14.49
C TYR A 111 -0.42 7.28 13.96
N PHE A 112 -1.03 6.44 14.79
CA PHE A 112 -2.22 5.70 14.41
C PHE A 112 -3.27 5.77 15.51
N ASP A 113 -4.52 5.99 15.12
CA ASP A 113 -5.66 5.79 16.01
C ASP A 113 -6.85 5.13 15.31
N TYR A 114 -7.70 4.49 16.11
CA TYR A 114 -9.00 3.99 15.69
C TYR A 114 -10.15 4.63 16.47
N TYR A 115 -10.16 5.96 16.53
CA TYR A 115 -11.13 6.73 17.32
C TYR A 115 -12.56 6.56 16.80
N GLU A 116 -13.42 5.94 17.61
CA GLU A 116 -14.86 5.76 17.34
C GLU A 116 -15.15 5.24 15.91
N ASN A 117 -14.50 4.12 15.56
CA ASN A 117 -14.59 3.45 14.25
C ASN A 117 -13.96 4.18 13.07
N THR A 118 -13.22 5.26 13.31
CA THR A 118 -12.51 6.00 12.27
C THR A 118 -11.04 5.63 12.29
N PHE A 119 -10.52 5.10 11.19
CA PHE A 119 -9.09 4.76 11.05
C PHE A 119 -8.31 5.99 10.63
N ASN A 120 -7.31 6.40 11.42
CA ASN A 120 -6.48 7.56 11.13
C ASN A 120 -5.01 7.18 11.21
N LEU A 121 -4.24 7.60 10.22
CA LEU A 121 -2.81 7.37 10.13
C LEU A 121 -2.13 8.68 9.74
N PHE A 122 -1.11 9.08 10.47
CA PHE A 122 -0.36 10.30 10.23
C PHE A 122 1.12 9.99 10.15
N LEU A 123 1.79 10.61 9.17
CA LEU A 123 3.22 10.54 8.98
C LEU A 123 3.84 11.88 9.36
N VAL A 124 4.83 11.82 10.25
CA VAL A 124 5.73 12.92 10.55
C VAL A 124 7.16 12.52 10.19
N LEU A 125 7.78 13.32 9.33
CA LEU A 125 9.19 13.19 9.00
C LEU A 125 9.93 14.38 9.58
N SER A 126 11.08 14.12 10.20
CA SER A 126 11.98 15.18 10.66
C SER A 126 13.42 14.92 10.25
N TYR A 127 14.07 15.96 9.78
CA TYR A 127 15.50 15.98 9.45
C TYR A 127 16.06 17.36 9.82
N GLU A 128 17.04 17.37 10.72
CA GLU A 128 17.57 18.59 11.34
C GLU A 128 16.44 19.45 11.96
N LYS A 129 16.18 20.64 11.43
CA LYS A 129 15.09 21.54 11.86
C LYS A 129 13.89 21.53 10.91
N SER A 130 13.93 20.70 9.87
CA SER A 130 12.86 20.56 8.89
C SER A 130 11.89 19.47 9.31
N TYR A 131 10.60 19.80 9.27
CA TYR A 131 9.52 18.89 9.58
C TYR A 131 8.56 18.78 8.40
N TYR A 132 7.93 17.63 8.28
CA TYR A 132 6.86 17.37 7.34
C TYR A 132 5.77 16.57 8.03
N PHE A 133 4.52 16.93 7.75
CA PHE A 133 3.34 16.25 8.26
C PHE A 133 2.37 15.96 7.12
N THR A 134 1.85 14.74 7.08
CA THR A 134 0.71 14.39 6.23
C THR A 134 -0.15 13.31 6.86
N PRO A 135 -1.48 13.39 6.73
CA PRO A 135 -2.31 12.20 6.86
C PRO A 135 -1.95 11.18 5.78
N LEU A 136 -2.24 9.91 6.04
CA LEU A 136 -2.08 8.81 5.10
C LEU A 136 -3.34 7.95 5.11
N ASN A 137 -3.86 7.63 3.93
CA ASN A 137 -4.87 6.60 3.81
C ASN A 137 -4.16 5.23 3.82
N ILE A 138 -4.45 4.38 4.82
CA ILE A 138 -3.78 3.07 4.94
C ILE A 138 -4.02 2.18 3.71
N ASP A 139 -5.21 2.23 3.10
CA ASP A 139 -5.53 1.42 1.92
C ASP A 139 -4.66 1.88 0.73
N ASN A 140 -4.41 3.19 0.62
CA ASN A 140 -3.48 3.73 -0.37
C ASN A 140 -2.02 3.42 -0.05
N LEU A 141 -1.57 3.49 1.21
CA LEU A 141 -0.20 3.16 1.63
C LEU A 141 0.17 1.70 1.32
N ILE A 142 -0.83 0.84 1.41
CA ILE A 142 -0.70 -0.59 1.21
C ILE A 142 -0.69 -0.95 -0.28
N VAL A 143 -1.67 -0.42 -1.04
CA VAL A 143 -1.83 -0.77 -2.46
C VAL A 143 -0.85 0.00 -3.34
N LYS A 144 -0.56 1.24 -2.98
CA LYS A 144 0.21 2.22 -3.76
C LYS A 144 1.28 2.84 -2.87
N ASN A 145 2.18 3.61 -3.48
CA ASN A 145 3.08 4.50 -2.75
C ASN A 145 2.43 5.90 -2.80
N PRO A 146 1.87 6.41 -1.68
CA PRO A 146 1.23 7.72 -1.65
C PRO A 146 2.17 8.82 -2.14
N TYR A 147 1.61 9.85 -2.77
CA TYR A 147 2.41 11.02 -3.14
C TYR A 147 2.51 11.98 -1.96
N LEU A 148 3.74 12.39 -1.62
CA LEU A 148 4.02 13.33 -0.52
C LEU A 148 4.04 14.77 -1.04
N ASN A 149 2.88 15.44 -0.98
CA ASN A 149 2.74 16.84 -1.41
C ASN A 149 3.44 17.81 -0.46
N ASP A 150 4.17 18.77 -1.01
CA ASP A 150 4.84 19.86 -0.26
C ASP A 150 5.95 19.36 0.69
N LEU A 151 6.58 18.22 0.36
CA LEU A 151 7.70 17.68 1.14
C LEU A 151 8.92 18.62 1.04
N PRO A 152 9.53 19.03 2.18
CA PRO A 152 10.77 19.82 2.17
C PRO A 152 11.88 19.12 1.40
N LYS A 153 12.64 19.89 0.61
CA LYS A 153 13.68 19.37 -0.28
C LYS A 153 14.78 18.63 0.48
N GLU A 154 15.05 19.09 1.70
CA GLU A 154 16.02 18.55 2.63
C GLU A 154 15.65 17.11 3.02
N ILE A 155 14.37 16.86 3.31
CA ILE A 155 13.84 15.52 3.63
C ILE A 155 13.74 14.68 2.36
N LEU A 156 13.22 15.25 1.26
CA LEU A 156 13.03 14.55 -0.01
C LEU A 156 14.34 13.92 -0.51
N ARG A 157 15.46 14.65 -0.41
CA ARG A 157 16.78 14.14 -0.83
C ARG A 157 17.26 12.93 -0.04
N GLN A 158 16.82 12.78 1.21
CA GLN A 158 17.24 11.68 2.08
C GLN A 158 16.37 10.43 1.91
N ILE A 159 15.13 10.60 1.40
CA ILE A 159 14.17 9.50 1.24
C ILE A 159 14.02 9.00 -0.21
N LEU A 160 14.62 9.69 -1.18
CA LEU A 160 14.64 9.25 -2.56
C LEU A 160 15.79 8.28 -2.81
N GLU A 161 15.46 7.11 -3.35
CA GLU A 161 16.42 6.16 -3.91
C GLU A 161 16.17 6.05 -5.41
N ASN A 162 17.20 6.27 -6.22
CA ASN A 162 17.11 6.24 -7.69
C ASN A 162 15.92 7.08 -8.25
N GLY A 163 15.65 8.23 -7.62
CA GLY A 163 14.58 9.15 -8.03
C GLY A 163 13.16 8.70 -7.68
N ASN A 164 12.98 7.67 -6.85
CA ASN A 164 11.66 7.20 -6.43
C ASN A 164 11.59 6.92 -4.91
N LEU A 165 10.37 6.79 -4.38
CA LEU A 165 10.09 6.57 -2.96
C LEU A 165 9.81 5.09 -2.63
N LYS A 166 10.07 4.16 -3.55
CA LYS A 166 9.67 2.77 -3.39
C LYS A 166 10.30 2.14 -2.16
N ASP A 167 11.61 2.29 -2.02
CA ASP A 167 12.39 1.67 -0.94
C ASP A 167 12.01 2.27 0.43
N PHE A 168 11.79 3.60 0.49
CA PHE A 168 11.25 4.27 1.67
C PHE A 168 9.89 3.68 2.12
N TYR A 169 8.96 3.46 1.19
CA TYR A 169 7.65 2.89 1.52
C TYR A 169 7.70 1.39 1.86
N GLU A 170 8.58 0.62 1.21
CA GLU A 170 8.81 -0.79 1.55
C GLU A 170 9.37 -0.91 2.97
N ASN A 171 10.39 -0.12 3.30
CA ASN A 171 10.95 -0.05 4.64
C ASN A 171 9.88 0.37 5.69
N MET A 172 9.06 1.37 5.38
CA MET A 172 7.97 1.80 6.26
C MET A 172 6.98 0.68 6.58
N ARG A 173 6.56 -0.09 5.58
CA ARG A 173 5.64 -1.21 5.78
C ARG A 173 6.28 -2.32 6.62
N GLU A 174 7.56 -2.62 6.39
CA GLU A 174 8.29 -3.61 7.20
C GLU A 174 8.37 -3.20 8.68
N HIS A 175 8.66 -1.93 8.98
CA HIS A 175 8.67 -1.45 10.36
C HIS A 175 7.27 -1.45 11.00
N ILE A 176 6.20 -1.15 10.25
CA ILE A 176 4.82 -1.25 10.79
C ILE A 176 4.49 -2.68 11.24
N ILE A 177 4.99 -3.69 10.53
CA ILE A 177 4.71 -5.11 10.83
C ILE A 177 5.59 -5.62 11.97
N HIS A 178 6.89 -5.30 11.93
CA HIS A 178 7.88 -5.99 12.76
C HIS A 178 8.30 -5.23 14.02
N ASP A 179 8.18 -3.89 14.02
CA ASP A 179 8.67 -3.09 15.15
C ASP A 179 7.63 -2.94 16.26
N ASN A 180 8.12 -2.67 17.46
CA ASN A 180 7.27 -2.43 18.60
C ASN A 180 6.65 -1.02 18.58
N ILE A 181 5.41 -0.94 18.11
CA ILE A 181 4.56 0.26 18.22
C ILE A 181 4.23 0.54 19.70
N GLN A 182 4.45 1.78 20.16
CA GLN A 182 4.22 2.22 21.54
C GLN A 182 2.87 2.93 21.70
N GLU A 183 2.36 2.96 22.93
CA GLU A 183 1.30 3.90 23.31
C GLU A 183 1.85 5.33 23.41
N SER A 184 1.07 6.31 22.99
CA SER A 184 1.44 7.73 22.92
C SER A 184 0.19 8.61 22.87
N ASP A 185 0.39 9.91 22.62
CA ASP A 185 -0.68 10.88 22.45
C ASP A 185 -0.29 11.95 21.41
N TYR A 186 -1.26 12.79 21.04
CA TYR A 186 -1.04 13.92 20.13
C TYR A 186 -0.36 15.14 20.76
N GLU A 187 0.04 15.05 22.04
CA GLU A 187 0.94 16.02 22.69
C GLU A 187 2.42 15.67 22.46
N ASP A 188 2.71 14.51 21.87
CA ASP A 188 4.06 14.10 21.51
C ASP A 188 4.82 15.16 20.70
N TYR A 189 6.09 15.36 21.08
CA TYR A 189 6.94 16.43 20.55
C TYR A 189 7.06 16.42 19.02
N GLU A 190 7.25 15.25 18.43
CA GLU A 190 7.41 15.14 16.97
C GLU A 190 6.07 15.42 16.28
N PHE A 191 4.96 14.91 16.81
CA PHE A 191 3.62 15.19 16.28
C PHE A 191 3.33 16.70 16.28
N ARG A 192 3.55 17.37 17.42
CA ARG A 192 3.30 18.81 17.56
C ARG A 192 4.15 19.64 16.61
N ASN A 193 5.42 19.31 16.43
CA ASN A 193 6.30 20.06 15.51
C ASN A 193 5.99 19.76 14.04
N GLY A 194 5.68 18.51 13.71
CA GLY A 194 5.14 18.12 12.41
C GLY A 194 3.89 18.93 12.07
N LEU A 195 2.92 18.96 12.96
CA LEU A 195 1.67 19.68 12.76
C LEU A 195 1.87 21.20 12.65
N LYS A 196 2.76 21.80 13.45
CA LYS A 196 3.12 23.22 13.32
C LYS A 196 3.75 23.57 11.97
N SER A 197 4.47 22.63 11.36
CA SER A 197 5.06 22.82 10.03
C SER A 197 4.03 22.75 8.90
N ASN A 198 2.84 22.20 9.17
CA ASN A 198 1.76 22.11 8.19
C ASN A 198 1.17 23.50 7.92
N LYS A 199 1.52 24.08 6.77
CA LYS A 199 0.98 25.36 6.31
C LYS A 199 -0.39 25.24 5.63
N ASN A 200 -0.88 24.02 5.42
CA ASN A 200 -2.13 23.76 4.70
C ASN A 200 -3.24 23.32 5.67
N ASN A 201 -4.20 24.22 5.90
CA ASN A 201 -5.33 23.98 6.79
C ASN A 201 -6.24 22.83 6.31
N ASP A 202 -6.20 22.45 5.04
CA ASP A 202 -6.95 21.29 4.54
C ASP A 202 -6.34 19.97 5.04
N LYS A 203 -5.04 19.95 5.37
CA LYS A 203 -4.30 18.77 5.86
C LYS A 203 -4.44 18.54 7.37
N ASN A 204 -5.38 19.19 8.04
CA ASN A 204 -5.56 19.01 9.48
C ASN A 204 -5.98 17.56 9.85
N PRO A 205 -5.43 16.97 10.93
CA PRO A 205 -5.58 15.56 11.27
C PRO A 205 -6.99 15.13 11.69
N PHE A 206 -7.75 16.03 12.34
CA PHE A 206 -8.96 15.62 13.07
C PHE A 206 -10.22 16.15 12.41
N PHE A 207 -11.33 15.42 12.51
CA PHE A 207 -12.63 15.90 12.04
C PHE A 207 -13.30 16.80 13.08
N LEU A 208 -13.89 17.90 12.63
CA LEU A 208 -14.55 18.89 13.50
C LEU A 208 -16.07 18.83 13.34
N CYS A 209 -16.59 19.03 12.13
CA CYS A 209 -18.02 19.11 11.85
C CYS A 209 -18.34 19.04 10.34
N LEU A 210 -19.62 19.07 10.01
CA LEU A 210 -20.09 19.42 8.65
C LEU A 210 -20.45 20.91 8.58
N ARG A 211 -19.93 21.60 7.58
CA ARG A 211 -20.35 22.95 7.21
C ARG A 211 -21.40 22.87 6.11
N LYS A 212 -22.47 23.70 6.18
CA LYS A 212 -23.53 23.76 5.17
C LYS A 212 -23.07 24.52 3.92
N THR A 213 -22.19 23.87 3.17
CA THR A 213 -21.73 24.29 1.86
C THR A 213 -21.36 23.02 1.09
N PRO A 214 -21.77 22.85 -0.18
CA PRO A 214 -21.38 21.68 -0.96
C PRO A 214 -19.86 21.55 -1.07
N MET A 215 -19.33 20.36 -0.80
CA MET A 215 -17.91 20.04 -0.96
C MET A 215 -17.44 20.25 -2.40
N SER A 216 -16.28 20.85 -2.59
CA SER A 216 -15.62 20.93 -3.90
C SER A 216 -15.07 19.57 -4.33
N GLU A 217 -14.90 19.36 -5.63
CA GLU A 217 -14.27 18.13 -6.14
C GLU A 217 -12.83 17.97 -5.64
N SER A 218 -12.09 19.07 -5.53
CA SER A 218 -10.71 19.07 -5.01
C SER A 218 -10.66 18.59 -3.56
N HIS A 219 -11.53 19.10 -2.69
CA HIS A 219 -11.58 18.70 -1.28
C HIS A 219 -12.06 17.26 -1.12
N LEU A 220 -12.99 16.82 -1.96
CA LEU A 220 -13.43 15.43 -2.00
C LEU A 220 -12.29 14.48 -2.35
N ASN A 221 -11.53 14.78 -3.41
CA ASN A 221 -10.40 13.96 -3.81
C ASN A 221 -9.28 13.98 -2.77
N PHE A 222 -9.04 15.13 -2.15
CA PHE A 222 -8.12 15.25 -1.02
C PHE A 222 -8.53 14.32 0.14
N LEU A 223 -9.78 14.41 0.61
CA LEU A 223 -10.28 13.60 1.71
C LEU A 223 -10.23 12.10 1.39
N ASN A 224 -10.60 11.70 0.17
CA ASN A 224 -10.56 10.30 -0.24
C ASN A 224 -9.13 9.76 -0.32
N THR A 225 -8.17 10.60 -0.74
CA THR A 225 -6.78 10.19 -0.92
C THR A 225 -6.03 10.10 0.42
N GLN A 226 -6.34 11.00 1.35
CA GLN A 226 -5.56 11.19 2.58
C GLN A 226 -6.21 10.55 3.81
N PHE A 227 -7.53 10.40 3.82
CA PHE A 227 -8.25 9.76 4.92
C PHE A 227 -8.92 8.48 4.44
N ASN A 228 -9.14 7.54 5.35
CA ASN A 228 -9.83 6.28 5.08
C ASN A 228 -11.36 6.45 4.95
N ILE A 229 -11.80 7.42 4.14
CA ILE A 229 -13.20 7.67 3.81
C ILE A 229 -13.46 7.31 2.36
N SER A 230 -14.47 6.48 2.11
CA SER A 230 -14.82 6.07 0.76
C SER A 230 -15.36 7.24 -0.07
N LYS A 231 -15.05 7.24 -1.38
CA LYS A 231 -15.57 8.22 -2.33
C LYS A 231 -17.11 8.28 -2.30
N TYR A 232 -17.76 7.13 -2.12
CA TYR A 232 -19.21 7.02 -1.99
C TYR A 232 -19.78 7.82 -0.80
N ILE A 233 -19.17 7.69 0.38
CA ILE A 233 -19.58 8.47 1.57
C ILE A 233 -19.40 9.96 1.32
N LEU A 234 -18.25 10.37 0.76
CA LEU A 234 -17.97 11.78 0.46
C LEU A 234 -18.96 12.37 -0.56
N GLN A 235 -19.32 11.60 -1.58
CA GLN A 235 -20.34 11.99 -2.56
C GLN A 235 -21.72 12.15 -1.91
N LYS A 236 -22.13 11.29 -0.97
CA LYS A 236 -23.38 11.47 -0.21
C LYS A 236 -23.37 12.75 0.62
N ILE A 237 -22.27 13.04 1.31
CA ILE A 237 -22.11 14.26 2.11
C ILE A 237 -22.25 15.50 1.20
N ARG A 238 -21.55 15.48 0.06
CA ARG A 238 -21.63 16.55 -0.95
C ARG A 238 -23.04 16.72 -1.51
N ALA A 239 -23.72 15.64 -1.86
CA ALA A 239 -25.08 15.67 -2.41
C ALA A 239 -26.10 16.28 -1.42
N LYS A 240 -25.86 16.15 -0.11
CA LYS A 240 -26.65 16.83 0.92
C LYS A 240 -26.27 18.30 1.16
N GLY A 241 -25.31 18.82 0.38
CA GLY A 241 -24.85 20.20 0.45
C GLY A 241 -23.92 20.48 1.63
N TYR A 242 -23.14 19.48 2.06
CA TYR A 242 -22.19 19.61 3.16
C TYR A 242 -20.73 19.44 2.73
N THR A 243 -19.83 19.98 3.56
CA THR A 243 -18.38 19.82 3.48
C THR A 243 -17.86 19.37 4.85
N ILE A 244 -16.97 18.37 4.87
CA ILE A 244 -16.24 17.99 6.09
C ILE A 244 -15.21 19.06 6.42
N VAL A 245 -15.27 19.56 7.66
CA VAL A 245 -14.28 20.48 8.23
C VAL A 245 -13.34 19.70 9.14
N THR A 246 -12.04 19.95 8.99
CA THR A 246 -10.97 19.36 9.82
C THR A 246 -10.39 20.40 10.79
N THR A 247 -9.69 19.94 11.82
CA THR A 247 -9.05 20.75 12.87
C THR A 247 -7.71 20.14 13.31
N ALA A 248 -6.77 20.99 13.69
CA ALA A 248 -5.50 20.60 14.32
C ALA A 248 -5.66 20.28 15.83
N ASP A 249 -6.75 20.74 16.42
CA ASP A 249 -7.01 20.65 17.86
C ASP A 249 -7.77 19.35 18.18
N PHE A 250 -7.08 18.37 18.76
CA PHE A 250 -7.67 17.08 19.14
C PHE A 250 -8.77 17.24 20.19
N SER A 251 -8.76 18.29 21.01
CA SER A 251 -9.81 18.52 22.03
C SER A 251 -11.17 18.85 21.41
N LYS A 252 -11.17 19.32 20.16
CA LYS A 252 -12.38 19.63 19.36
C LYS A 252 -12.75 18.52 18.39
N ARG A 253 -11.97 17.44 18.35
CA ARG A 253 -12.19 16.30 17.46
C ARG A 253 -13.56 15.69 17.72
N LYS A 254 -14.25 15.32 16.64
CA LYS A 254 -15.44 14.48 16.66
C LYS A 254 -15.21 13.26 15.78
N SER A 255 -15.90 12.17 16.07
CA SER A 255 -15.86 11.00 15.20
C SER A 255 -16.62 11.24 13.92
N LEU A 256 -16.19 10.58 12.84
CA LEU A 256 -16.92 10.65 11.57
C LEU A 256 -18.34 10.11 11.74
N THR A 257 -18.50 9.02 12.48
CA THR A 257 -19.80 8.42 12.80
C THR A 257 -20.74 9.43 13.47
N PHE A 258 -20.28 10.13 14.49
CA PHE A 258 -21.05 11.17 15.18
C PHE A 258 -21.47 12.29 14.21
N ILE A 259 -20.51 12.82 13.45
CA ILE A 259 -20.74 13.90 12.47
C ILE A 259 -21.81 13.50 11.42
N LEU A 260 -21.78 12.26 10.95
CA LEU A 260 -22.71 11.76 9.94
C LEU A 260 -24.12 11.50 10.51
N ASN A 261 -24.20 10.94 11.73
CA ASN A 261 -25.47 10.66 12.40
C ASN A 261 -26.26 11.95 12.71
N ASP A 262 -25.58 13.00 13.19
CA ASP A 262 -26.18 14.33 13.41
C ASP A 262 -26.88 14.87 12.14
N ASN A 263 -26.43 14.45 10.97
CA ASN A 263 -26.94 14.90 9.67
C ASN A 263 -27.75 13.81 8.93
N LYS A 264 -28.15 12.74 9.63
CA LYS A 264 -28.93 11.61 9.11
C LYS A 264 -28.27 10.97 7.87
N ILE A 265 -26.94 10.88 7.84
CA ILE A 265 -26.17 10.24 6.76
C ILE A 265 -25.74 8.85 7.28
N LYS A 266 -26.18 7.78 6.61
CA LYS A 266 -25.76 6.41 6.95
C LYS A 266 -24.44 6.08 6.24
N LEU A 267 -23.50 5.52 7.01
CA LEU A 267 -22.25 4.89 6.53
C LEU A 267 -22.55 3.75 5.55
#